data_AF-A0A947Z8H5-F1
#
_entry.id   AF-A0A947Z8H5-F1
#
_cell.length_a   1.000
_cell.length_b   1.000
_cell.length_c   1.000
_cell.angle_alpha   90.00
_cell.angle_beta   90.00
_cell.angle_gamma   90.00
#
_symmetry.space_group_name_H-M   'P 1'
#
loop_
_entity.id
_entity.type
_entity.pdbx_description
1 polymer ?
#
loop_
_entity_poly.entity_id
_entity_poly.type
_entity_poly.pdbx_seq_one_letter_code
_entity_poly.pdbx_strand_id
1 'polypeptide(L)'
;MKFRTYCLDSLLIVILLLGGCAQGTTAGGCGDGICQEGESCPEDCSQLCGNGTIDGDEECDGTAFGANTCESQGFFGGTLGCNSDCTLNTTNCESVCNDQCADISESRCSGNQVQQCMETANGCFFWENTTDCVLTSQVCDDTSGSALCSDSCSDACTQGTKRCSGNYLQSCQLGENGCTQWKDERDCAESNFECMAFEATFTCVDPCTHECELTTPDRCSVDTTQTCVTDVDGCRVWQNVEDCSTTGRVCNTGSCVCVNACADASTRCSADLRQLCVADAYGCYDWDTQENCATGGMVCDSSSGTAQCVLSCTNACSSGQTDCLGDVTRTCVMQGSGCYGWNEVENCATTLRSCSTGTCVCNDQCSSSQTRCVGDMTQSCSADAYGCYHFYDDTDCAALSQTCVSGTCQAPTGDFICSATSGYSTIASTGTNLTTDTYMDDGRYAFTIPFAFNYYGTNYTTGYLCTNGWASFGADPGTNNLSNTALPNGTTPNAAIYVFWDDLVYSQSTWPDSRLLYQTIGTSPNRVFVLEWYEVRYIATGTDHSASFQLRLYETTNAFEVSYDRANWLGSSWSATIGYEDGSGTLGGDIGTTFSAPPVDDYHCVPN
;
A
#
# COMPACT_ATOMS: atom_id res chain seq x y z
N MET A 1 -22.88 -25.89 33.20
CA MET A 1 -23.83 -27.00 33.46
C MET A 1 -22.99 -28.22 33.87
N LYS A 2 -23.26 -28.85 35.03
CA LYS A 2 -23.77 -30.25 35.17
C LYS A 2 -22.92 -31.31 34.43
N PHE A 3 -22.35 -32.39 35.01
CA PHE A 3 -22.22 -33.01 36.37
C PHE A 3 -20.79 -33.66 36.41
N ARG A 4 -19.99 -33.58 37.48
CA ARG A 4 -19.95 -34.35 38.76
C ARG A 4 -19.28 -35.74 38.70
N THR A 5 -18.24 -35.91 39.53
CA THR A 5 -17.43 -37.09 39.84
C THR A 5 -18.15 -38.20 40.63
N TYR A 6 -17.82 -39.47 40.37
CA TYR A 6 -17.79 -40.61 41.31
C TYR A 6 -16.69 -41.58 40.80
N CYS A 7 -15.65 -42.05 41.50
CA CYS A 7 -15.45 -42.60 42.87
C CYS A 7 -15.97 -44.04 43.11
N LEU A 8 -15.02 -44.94 43.43
CA LEU A 8 -15.06 -45.95 44.50
C LEU A 8 -16.04 -47.17 44.34
N ASP A 9 -15.76 -48.39 44.82
CA ASP A 9 -14.51 -49.07 45.23
C ASP A 9 -14.77 -50.58 45.48
N SER A 10 -13.74 -51.42 45.29
CA SER A 10 -13.30 -52.52 46.19
C SER A 10 -14.10 -53.82 46.51
N LEU A 11 -13.36 -54.73 47.20
CA LEU A 11 -13.73 -55.95 47.95
C LEU A 11 -14.04 -57.22 47.09
N LEU A 12 -13.70 -58.49 47.44
CA LEU A 12 -13.21 -59.22 48.64
C LEU A 12 -12.09 -60.24 48.16
N ILE A 13 -11.00 -60.64 48.86
CA ILE A 13 -10.90 -61.56 50.05
C ILE A 13 -11.39 -63.00 49.73
N VAL A 14 -10.74 -64.15 50.05
CA VAL A 14 -9.47 -64.48 50.76
C VAL A 14 -9.21 -66.02 50.75
N ILE A 15 -8.02 -66.50 51.18
CA ILE A 15 -7.63 -67.92 51.51
C ILE A 15 -7.58 -68.93 50.32
N LEU A 16 -6.49 -69.65 49.97
CA LEU A 16 -5.43 -70.41 50.68
C LEU A 16 -5.73 -71.92 50.93
N LEU A 17 -5.03 -72.77 50.14
CA LEU A 17 -4.31 -74.01 50.53
C LEU A 17 -4.99 -75.41 50.56
N LEU A 18 -4.44 -76.27 49.67
CA LEU A 18 -3.90 -77.64 49.88
C LEU A 18 -4.81 -78.87 50.11
N GLY A 19 -4.57 -79.94 49.32
CA GLY A 19 -4.27 -81.27 49.92
C GLY A 19 -4.96 -82.56 49.40
N GLY A 20 -4.52 -83.11 48.26
CA GLY A 20 -4.15 -84.55 48.07
C GLY A 20 -5.12 -85.75 48.28
N CYS A 21 -5.28 -86.54 47.20
CA CYS A 21 -5.22 -88.04 47.12
C CYS A 21 -6.44 -88.99 47.45
N ALA A 22 -7.02 -89.56 46.37
CA ALA A 22 -6.98 -91.00 45.97
C ALA A 22 -8.15 -92.04 46.20
N GLN A 23 -8.44 -92.82 45.12
CA GLN A 23 -8.99 -94.21 44.95
C GLN A 23 -10.53 -94.56 44.97
N GLY A 24 -11.08 -94.99 43.82
CA GLY A 24 -11.35 -96.43 43.49
C GLY A 24 -12.79 -97.05 43.37
N THR A 25 -13.20 -97.47 42.15
CA THR A 25 -13.99 -98.71 41.77
C THR A 25 -15.49 -98.90 42.18
N THR A 26 -16.43 -99.63 41.51
CA THR A 26 -16.58 -100.29 40.16
C THR A 26 -18.04 -100.77 39.84
N ALA A 27 -18.39 -100.85 38.53
CA ALA A 27 -19.26 -101.83 37.79
C ALA A 27 -20.83 -101.86 37.83
N GLY A 28 -21.43 -101.81 36.63
CA GLY A 28 -22.83 -102.17 36.29
C GLY A 28 -23.32 -101.47 35.00
N GLY A 29 -23.40 -102.18 33.87
CA GLY A 29 -23.64 -101.58 32.53
C GLY A 29 -25.12 -101.35 32.17
N CYS A 30 -25.49 -100.08 32.06
CA CYS A 30 -26.61 -99.50 31.30
C CYS A 30 -26.27 -98.00 31.15
N GLY A 31 -26.60 -97.38 30.02
CA GLY A 31 -26.31 -95.95 29.79
C GLY A 31 -24.89 -95.63 29.29
N ASP A 32 -24.26 -96.55 28.55
CA ASP A 32 -23.08 -96.27 27.72
C ASP A 32 -23.42 -95.95 26.25
N GLY A 33 -24.69 -96.07 25.86
CA GLY A 33 -25.22 -95.59 24.58
C GLY A 33 -25.06 -96.55 23.40
N ILE A 34 -24.86 -97.85 23.63
CA ILE A 34 -24.67 -98.85 22.57
C ILE A 34 -25.56 -100.08 22.81
N CYS A 35 -26.62 -100.24 22.02
CA CYS A 35 -27.53 -101.40 22.11
C CYS A 35 -26.80 -102.71 21.69
N GLN A 36 -26.35 -103.52 22.66
CA GLN A 36 -25.67 -104.80 22.41
C GLN A 36 -26.60 -106.01 22.56
N GLU A 37 -26.33 -107.08 21.79
CA GLU A 37 -27.16 -108.29 21.76
C GLU A 37 -27.11 -109.04 23.11
N GLY A 38 -28.12 -108.80 23.95
CA GLY A 38 -28.24 -109.35 25.30
C GLY A 38 -28.79 -108.36 26.33
N GLU A 39 -28.77 -107.07 26.03
CA GLU A 39 -29.37 -106.03 26.90
C GLU A 39 -30.88 -105.85 26.63
N SER A 40 -31.60 -105.35 27.63
CA SER A 40 -33.08 -105.18 27.56
C SER A 40 -33.55 -103.87 28.21
N CYS A 41 -32.77 -102.81 28.05
CA CYS A 41 -33.09 -101.43 28.41
C CYS A 41 -33.74 -100.68 27.22
N PRO A 42 -34.97 -100.14 27.34
CA PRO A 42 -35.63 -99.45 26.22
C PRO A 42 -35.02 -98.11 25.79
N GLU A 43 -34.18 -97.48 26.63
CA GLU A 43 -33.59 -96.17 26.34
C GLU A 43 -32.51 -96.20 25.24
N ASP A 44 -31.82 -97.33 25.03
CA ASP A 44 -30.73 -97.45 24.06
C ASP A 44 -31.16 -98.01 22.68
N CYS A 45 -32.40 -98.49 22.52
CA CYS A 45 -32.79 -99.32 21.37
C CYS A 45 -34.14 -98.91 20.69
N SER A 46 -34.50 -97.62 20.62
CA SER A 46 -35.80 -97.20 20.06
C SER A 46 -35.87 -95.90 19.23
N GLN A 47 -34.97 -95.68 18.28
CA GLN A 47 -35.18 -94.96 17.01
C GLN A 47 -33.90 -95.14 16.16
N LEU A 48 -34.01 -95.56 14.90
CA LEU A 48 -32.84 -95.80 14.04
C LEU A 48 -32.66 -94.65 13.04
N CYS A 49 -33.62 -94.40 12.15
CA CYS A 49 -33.49 -93.32 11.17
C CYS A 49 -33.23 -91.91 11.76
N GLY A 50 -32.12 -91.32 11.33
CA GLY A 50 -31.54 -90.05 11.75
C GLY A 50 -30.41 -90.17 12.78
N ASN A 51 -29.89 -91.37 13.06
CA ASN A 51 -28.82 -91.62 14.05
C ASN A 51 -27.39 -91.56 13.43
N GLY A 52 -27.26 -91.57 12.10
CA GLY A 52 -26.00 -91.55 11.35
C GLY A 52 -25.38 -92.92 11.03
N THR A 53 -26.05 -94.03 11.36
CA THR A 53 -25.67 -95.41 10.99
C THR A 53 -26.82 -96.11 10.28
N ILE A 54 -26.54 -96.84 9.20
CA ILE A 54 -27.58 -97.59 8.48
C ILE A 54 -27.88 -98.87 9.26
N ASP A 55 -29.04 -98.93 9.91
CA ASP A 55 -29.41 -100.02 10.80
C ASP A 55 -30.69 -100.74 10.33
N GLY A 56 -30.62 -102.06 10.21
CA GLY A 56 -31.78 -102.89 9.81
C GLY A 56 -32.14 -102.77 8.32
N ASP A 57 -33.33 -102.23 8.03
CA ASP A 57 -33.94 -102.18 6.68
C ASP A 57 -33.75 -100.81 5.99
N GLU A 58 -32.90 -99.93 6.52
CA GLU A 58 -32.67 -98.58 6.01
C GLU A 58 -31.81 -98.58 4.72
N GLU A 59 -32.12 -97.73 3.74
CA GLU A 59 -31.31 -97.59 2.53
C GLU A 59 -30.15 -96.60 2.71
N CYS A 60 -30.31 -95.66 3.64
CA CYS A 60 -29.35 -94.65 4.05
C CYS A 60 -29.74 -94.06 5.42
N ASP A 61 -28.80 -93.41 6.11
CA ASP A 61 -29.09 -92.52 7.24
C ASP A 61 -28.26 -91.24 7.10
N GLY A 62 -28.93 -90.09 6.89
CA GLY A 62 -28.27 -88.78 6.80
C GLY A 62 -27.27 -88.71 5.63
N THR A 63 -25.98 -88.86 5.92
CA THR A 63 -24.89 -88.96 4.92
C THR A 63 -24.26 -90.35 4.82
N ALA A 64 -24.72 -91.32 5.60
CA ALA A 64 -24.36 -92.72 5.45
C ALA A 64 -25.23 -93.33 4.34
N PHE A 65 -24.63 -93.65 3.19
CA PHE A 65 -25.31 -94.28 2.05
C PHE A 65 -24.90 -95.75 1.84
N GLY A 66 -24.01 -96.27 2.67
CA GLY A 66 -23.47 -97.62 2.54
C GLY A 66 -22.70 -97.77 1.22
N ALA A 67 -23.12 -98.71 0.38
CA ALA A 67 -22.58 -98.91 -0.96
C ALA A 67 -23.34 -98.13 -2.06
N ASN A 68 -24.36 -97.35 -1.71
CA ASN A 68 -25.17 -96.62 -2.67
C ASN A 68 -24.50 -95.30 -3.09
N THR A 69 -24.30 -95.13 -4.39
CA THR A 69 -23.96 -93.86 -5.05
C THR A 69 -25.00 -93.52 -6.11
N CYS A 70 -25.03 -92.27 -6.59
CA CYS A 70 -25.86 -91.90 -7.75
C CYS A 70 -25.62 -92.85 -8.95
N GLU A 71 -24.38 -93.30 -9.15
CA GLU A 71 -24.01 -94.23 -10.23
C GLU A 71 -24.62 -95.62 -10.01
N SER A 72 -24.59 -96.13 -8.77
CA SER A 72 -25.22 -97.42 -8.43
C SER A 72 -26.74 -97.42 -8.63
N GLN A 73 -27.37 -96.24 -8.56
CA GLN A 73 -28.80 -96.01 -8.81
C GLN A 73 -29.11 -95.68 -10.29
N GLY A 74 -28.12 -95.75 -11.18
CA GLY A 74 -28.30 -95.62 -12.63
C GLY A 74 -28.16 -94.21 -13.21
N PHE A 75 -27.61 -93.25 -12.44
CA PHE A 75 -27.29 -91.90 -12.89
C PHE A 75 -25.81 -91.78 -13.30
N PHE A 76 -25.39 -90.68 -13.93
CA PHE A 76 -23.98 -90.51 -14.37
C PHE A 76 -23.06 -90.01 -13.25
N GLY A 77 -23.61 -89.39 -12.21
CA GLY A 77 -22.87 -88.77 -11.11
C GLY A 77 -23.79 -87.91 -10.25
N GLY A 78 -23.23 -86.91 -9.57
CA GLY A 78 -23.96 -86.01 -8.66
C GLY A 78 -23.95 -86.48 -7.20
N THR A 79 -24.73 -85.81 -6.35
CA THR A 79 -24.75 -86.05 -4.90
C THR A 79 -26.00 -86.81 -4.48
N LEU A 80 -25.83 -88.03 -3.97
CA LEU A 80 -26.93 -88.80 -3.41
C LEU A 80 -27.34 -88.21 -2.06
N GLY A 81 -28.64 -88.06 -1.83
CA GLY A 81 -29.20 -87.60 -0.55
C GLY A 81 -29.95 -88.71 0.17
N CYS A 82 -30.26 -88.49 1.45
CA CYS A 82 -31.12 -89.35 2.24
C CYS A 82 -32.37 -88.59 2.66
N ASN A 83 -33.55 -89.20 2.54
CA ASN A 83 -34.79 -88.63 3.04
C ASN A 83 -34.92 -88.86 4.56
N SER A 84 -35.80 -88.11 5.21
CA SER A 84 -36.07 -88.24 6.66
C SER A 84 -36.83 -89.53 7.05
N ASP A 85 -37.11 -90.39 6.09
CA ASP A 85 -37.64 -91.75 6.27
C ASP A 85 -36.62 -92.83 5.87
N CYS A 86 -35.34 -92.45 5.71
CA CYS A 86 -34.21 -93.32 5.41
C CYS A 86 -34.29 -94.08 4.07
N THR A 87 -35.01 -93.48 3.12
CA THR A 87 -35.00 -93.83 1.69
C THR A 87 -34.05 -92.95 0.88
N LEU A 88 -33.49 -93.47 -0.21
CA LEU A 88 -32.56 -92.72 -1.06
C LEU A 88 -33.24 -91.57 -1.83
N ASN A 89 -32.57 -90.42 -1.87
CA ASN A 89 -32.98 -89.25 -2.64
C ASN A 89 -32.01 -89.01 -3.82
N THR A 90 -32.46 -89.35 -5.02
CA THR A 90 -31.68 -89.23 -6.27
C THR A 90 -31.89 -87.91 -7.01
N THR A 91 -32.57 -86.91 -6.41
CA THR A 91 -32.94 -85.66 -7.10
C THR A 91 -31.74 -84.83 -7.53
N ASN A 92 -30.63 -84.93 -6.79
CA ASN A 92 -29.35 -84.24 -7.08
C ASN A 92 -28.35 -85.15 -7.81
N CYS A 93 -28.80 -86.27 -8.36
CA CYS A 93 -28.02 -87.13 -9.25
C CYS A 93 -28.15 -86.66 -10.71
N GLU A 94 -27.03 -86.55 -11.42
CA GLU A 94 -26.97 -86.00 -12.76
C GLU A 94 -27.25 -87.06 -13.84
N SER A 95 -28.09 -86.72 -14.82
CA SER A 95 -28.63 -87.67 -15.81
C SER A 95 -28.05 -87.52 -17.23
N VAL A 96 -27.09 -86.62 -17.45
CA VAL A 96 -26.40 -86.44 -18.74
C VAL A 96 -24.94 -86.01 -18.48
N CYS A 97 -24.01 -86.58 -19.23
CA CYS A 97 -22.58 -86.24 -19.19
C CYS A 97 -22.27 -84.91 -19.92
N ASN A 98 -21.34 -84.11 -19.38
CA ASN A 98 -20.93 -82.81 -19.93
C ASN A 98 -19.43 -82.56 -19.71
N ASP A 99 -18.62 -82.74 -20.76
CA ASP A 99 -17.16 -82.65 -20.70
C ASP A 99 -16.65 -81.24 -20.33
N GLN A 100 -15.71 -81.17 -19.39
CA GLN A 100 -15.10 -79.93 -18.90
C GLN A 100 -13.75 -79.59 -19.57
N CYS A 101 -13.19 -80.53 -20.33
CA CYS A 101 -11.92 -80.43 -21.07
C CYS A 101 -11.97 -81.32 -22.32
N ALA A 102 -11.06 -81.09 -23.27
CA ALA A 102 -11.19 -81.66 -24.61
C ALA A 102 -10.36 -82.95 -24.85
N ASP A 103 -9.23 -83.11 -24.15
CA ASP A 103 -8.31 -84.25 -24.31
C ASP A 103 -7.45 -84.46 -23.06
N ILE A 104 -7.14 -85.71 -22.72
CA ILE A 104 -6.36 -86.13 -21.53
C ILE A 104 -4.91 -85.58 -21.48
N SER A 105 -4.41 -85.04 -22.59
CA SER A 105 -3.10 -84.38 -22.67
C SER A 105 -3.10 -82.90 -22.28
N GLU A 106 -4.27 -82.27 -22.08
CA GLU A 106 -4.34 -80.88 -21.62
C GLU A 106 -4.01 -80.76 -20.13
N SER A 107 -3.19 -79.75 -19.77
CA SER A 107 -2.98 -79.31 -18.39
C SER A 107 -3.05 -77.79 -18.27
N ARG A 108 -3.53 -77.29 -17.13
CA ARG A 108 -3.72 -75.85 -16.85
C ARG A 108 -3.44 -75.52 -15.40
N CYS A 109 -3.18 -74.25 -15.09
CA CYS A 109 -3.13 -73.77 -13.71
C CYS A 109 -4.53 -73.40 -13.21
N SER A 110 -4.92 -73.94 -12.05
CA SER A 110 -6.13 -73.55 -11.31
C SER A 110 -5.71 -72.94 -9.97
N GLY A 111 -5.40 -71.65 -9.99
CA GLY A 111 -4.65 -71.02 -8.90
C GLY A 111 -3.23 -71.55 -8.87
N ASN A 112 -2.73 -71.94 -7.70
CA ASN A 112 -1.37 -72.48 -7.55
C ASN A 112 -1.27 -74.01 -7.67
N GLN A 113 -2.31 -74.65 -8.22
CA GLN A 113 -2.37 -76.09 -8.44
C GLN A 113 -2.42 -76.40 -9.94
N VAL A 114 -1.61 -77.39 -10.36
CA VAL A 114 -1.67 -77.98 -11.71
C VAL A 114 -2.89 -78.90 -11.78
N GLN A 115 -3.74 -78.67 -12.77
CA GLN A 115 -4.82 -79.56 -13.18
C GLN A 115 -4.45 -80.28 -14.48
N GLN A 116 -4.83 -81.55 -14.59
CA GLN A 116 -4.77 -82.30 -15.84
C GLN A 116 -6.18 -82.80 -16.19
N CYS A 117 -6.49 -82.82 -17.49
CA CYS A 117 -7.73 -83.41 -17.98
C CYS A 117 -7.67 -84.94 -17.85
N MET A 118 -8.74 -85.58 -17.36
CA MET A 118 -8.82 -87.02 -17.10
C MET A 118 -10.16 -87.59 -17.63
N GLU A 119 -10.13 -88.81 -18.16
CA GLU A 119 -11.32 -89.52 -18.66
C GLU A 119 -11.88 -90.46 -17.58
N THR A 120 -13.18 -90.36 -17.29
CA THR A 120 -13.90 -91.28 -16.41
C THR A 120 -14.17 -92.63 -17.08
N ALA A 121 -14.42 -93.67 -16.29
CA ALA A 121 -14.72 -95.02 -16.81
C ALA A 121 -15.96 -95.10 -17.74
N ASN A 122 -16.80 -94.06 -17.75
CA ASN A 122 -17.99 -93.94 -18.61
C ASN A 122 -17.78 -93.02 -19.83
N GLY A 123 -16.54 -92.56 -20.09
CA GLY A 123 -16.15 -91.86 -21.31
C GLY A 123 -16.30 -90.33 -21.30
N CYS A 124 -16.24 -89.71 -20.12
CA CYS A 124 -16.42 -88.26 -19.93
C CYS A 124 -15.18 -87.59 -19.34
N PHE A 125 -14.85 -86.38 -19.80
CA PHE A 125 -13.61 -85.66 -19.49
C PHE A 125 -13.79 -84.56 -18.43
N PHE A 126 -12.91 -84.53 -17.42
CA PHE A 126 -12.93 -83.51 -16.35
C PHE A 126 -11.52 -83.13 -15.88
N TRP A 127 -11.42 -81.98 -15.19
CA TRP A 127 -10.16 -81.52 -14.60
C TRP A 127 -9.91 -82.14 -13.22
N GLU A 128 -8.81 -82.86 -13.07
CA GLU A 128 -8.34 -83.37 -11.78
C GLU A 128 -7.10 -82.59 -11.29
N ASN A 129 -7.06 -82.27 -10.00
CA ASN A 129 -5.90 -81.62 -9.37
C ASN A 129 -4.78 -82.66 -9.21
N THR A 130 -3.63 -82.46 -9.85
CA THR A 130 -2.52 -83.42 -9.81
C THR A 130 -1.35 -82.98 -8.94
N THR A 131 -1.05 -81.68 -8.86
CA THR A 131 0.10 -81.17 -8.08
C THR A 131 -0.19 -79.79 -7.51
N ASP A 132 0.11 -79.59 -6.22
CA ASP A 132 0.06 -78.29 -5.57
C ASP A 132 1.48 -77.69 -5.47
N CYS A 133 1.72 -76.59 -6.19
CA CYS A 133 3.04 -75.96 -6.24
C CYS A 133 3.43 -75.29 -4.91
N VAL A 134 2.48 -75.04 -4.00
CA VAL A 134 2.78 -74.55 -2.65
C VAL A 134 3.62 -75.57 -1.87
N LEU A 135 3.45 -76.87 -2.11
CA LEU A 135 4.22 -77.92 -1.42
C LEU A 135 5.70 -77.94 -1.82
N THR A 136 6.06 -77.36 -2.97
CA THR A 136 7.44 -77.17 -3.43
C THR A 136 7.92 -75.72 -3.35
N SER A 137 7.15 -74.83 -2.69
CA SER A 137 7.41 -73.38 -2.60
C SER A 137 7.47 -72.64 -3.94
N GLN A 138 6.83 -73.19 -4.97
CA GLN A 138 6.84 -72.72 -6.35
C GLN A 138 5.48 -72.15 -6.77
N VAL A 139 5.44 -71.52 -7.95
CA VAL A 139 4.21 -71.00 -8.56
C VAL A 139 3.84 -71.84 -9.78
N CYS A 140 2.54 -72.08 -9.99
CA CYS A 140 2.06 -72.74 -11.20
C CYS A 140 2.20 -71.81 -12.41
N ASP A 141 2.90 -72.25 -13.45
CA ASP A 141 3.08 -71.56 -14.73
C ASP A 141 2.64 -72.46 -15.89
N ASP A 142 1.64 -72.01 -16.66
CA ASP A 142 1.13 -72.65 -17.88
C ASP A 142 1.42 -71.84 -19.16
N THR A 143 2.18 -70.74 -19.06
CA THR A 143 2.51 -69.83 -20.17
C THR A 143 3.27 -70.52 -21.31
N SER A 144 3.90 -71.67 -21.03
CA SER A 144 4.62 -72.50 -22.01
C SER A 144 3.72 -73.43 -22.83
N GLY A 145 2.42 -73.52 -22.53
CA GLY A 145 1.46 -74.42 -23.17
C GLY A 145 1.23 -75.75 -22.44
N SER A 146 1.90 -75.96 -21.31
CA SER A 146 1.63 -77.05 -20.36
C SER A 146 1.91 -76.58 -18.94
N ALA A 147 0.98 -76.79 -18.02
CA ALA A 147 1.08 -76.33 -16.63
C ALA A 147 2.10 -77.11 -15.80
N LEU A 148 3.04 -76.41 -15.17
CA LEU A 148 4.10 -76.95 -14.30
C LEU A 148 4.42 -75.99 -13.13
N CYS A 149 5.03 -76.50 -12.07
CA CYS A 149 5.53 -75.66 -10.97
C CYS A 149 6.92 -75.09 -11.28
N SER A 150 7.12 -73.79 -11.06
CA SER A 150 8.38 -73.07 -11.37
C SER A 150 8.70 -71.98 -10.35
N ASP A 151 9.98 -71.61 -10.23
CA ASP A 151 10.48 -70.59 -9.32
C ASP A 151 10.45 -69.19 -9.96
N SER A 152 9.59 -68.29 -9.46
CA SER A 152 9.51 -66.90 -9.94
C SER A 152 9.55 -65.89 -8.79
N CYS A 153 10.69 -65.21 -8.60
CA CYS A 153 10.78 -64.00 -7.76
C CYS A 153 11.37 -62.82 -8.54
N SER A 154 11.02 -61.60 -8.12
CA SER A 154 11.55 -60.34 -8.65
C SER A 154 12.15 -59.50 -7.52
N ASP A 155 13.29 -58.88 -7.75
CA ASP A 155 13.97 -58.02 -6.78
C ASP A 155 13.10 -56.84 -6.32
N ALA A 156 12.96 -56.67 -5.00
CA ALA A 156 12.15 -55.60 -4.41
C ALA A 156 12.95 -54.29 -4.16
N CYS A 157 14.28 -54.32 -4.25
CA CYS A 157 15.16 -53.17 -3.99
C CYS A 157 16.60 -53.37 -4.47
N THR A 158 17.38 -52.30 -4.56
CA THR A 158 18.81 -52.38 -4.88
C THR A 158 19.63 -52.68 -3.62
N GLN A 159 20.42 -53.76 -3.62
CA GLN A 159 21.20 -54.20 -2.45
C GLN A 159 22.04 -53.06 -1.85
N GLY A 160 22.03 -52.94 -0.52
CA GLY A 160 22.77 -51.92 0.23
C GLY A 160 22.12 -50.53 0.28
N THR A 161 21.06 -50.27 -0.47
CA THR A 161 20.25 -49.05 -0.28
C THR A 161 19.53 -49.08 1.08
N LYS A 162 19.26 -47.91 1.64
CA LYS A 162 18.50 -47.73 2.88
C LYS A 162 17.22 -46.95 2.61
N ARG A 163 16.24 -47.09 3.50
CA ARG A 163 15.01 -46.28 3.54
C ARG A 163 14.46 -46.20 4.96
N CYS A 164 13.56 -45.25 5.21
CA CYS A 164 12.67 -45.30 6.36
C CYS A 164 11.36 -46.00 5.99
N SER A 165 10.84 -46.83 6.89
CA SER A 165 9.54 -47.52 6.76
C SER A 165 8.78 -47.37 8.07
N GLY A 166 7.92 -46.34 8.16
CA GLY A 166 7.52 -45.81 9.47
C GLY A 166 8.76 -45.31 10.22
N ASN A 167 8.88 -45.65 11.51
CA ASN A 167 10.05 -45.27 12.30
C ASN A 167 11.22 -46.28 12.27
N TYR A 168 11.13 -47.31 11.41
CA TYR A 168 12.20 -48.28 11.20
C TYR A 168 13.14 -47.81 10.09
N LEU A 169 14.44 -47.78 10.40
CA LEU A 169 15.50 -47.69 9.40
C LEU A 169 15.70 -49.08 8.79
N GLN A 170 15.40 -49.22 7.51
CA GLN A 170 15.55 -50.46 6.75
C GLN A 170 16.75 -50.41 5.81
N SER A 171 17.38 -51.57 5.60
CA SER A 171 18.38 -51.79 4.55
C SER A 171 17.96 -52.90 3.59
N CYS A 172 18.29 -52.74 2.31
CA CYS A 172 18.03 -53.74 1.28
C CYS A 172 19.10 -54.83 1.32
N GLN A 173 18.68 -56.07 1.59
CA GLN A 173 19.55 -57.23 1.77
C GLN A 173 19.07 -58.41 0.93
N LEU A 174 19.96 -59.36 0.65
CA LEU A 174 19.60 -60.57 -0.09
C LEU A 174 18.70 -61.48 0.78
N GLY A 175 17.63 -62.01 0.18
CA GLY A 175 16.76 -63.01 0.79
C GLY A 175 17.24 -64.44 0.53
N GLU A 176 16.69 -65.39 1.29
CA GLU A 176 17.03 -66.82 1.18
C GLU A 176 16.58 -67.41 -0.18
N ASN A 177 15.56 -66.80 -0.80
CA ASN A 177 15.06 -67.13 -2.13
C ASN A 177 15.87 -66.49 -3.29
N GLY A 178 17.03 -65.90 -3.01
CA GLY A 178 17.94 -65.35 -4.02
C GLY A 178 17.60 -63.95 -4.57
N CYS A 179 16.38 -63.43 -4.33
CA CYS A 179 16.01 -62.04 -4.65
C CYS A 179 16.27 -61.07 -3.47
N THR A 180 16.39 -59.77 -3.75
CA THR A 180 16.60 -58.72 -2.73
C THR A 180 15.31 -58.24 -2.06
N GLN A 181 15.40 -57.94 -0.75
CA GLN A 181 14.28 -57.50 0.08
C GLN A 181 14.71 -56.51 1.17
N TRP A 182 13.76 -55.71 1.66
CA TRP A 182 13.98 -54.79 2.77
C TRP A 182 13.94 -55.52 4.11
N LYS A 183 14.94 -55.26 4.97
CA LYS A 183 14.97 -55.74 6.36
C LYS A 183 15.18 -54.58 7.33
N ASP A 184 14.54 -54.65 8.50
CA ASP A 184 14.72 -53.69 9.58
C ASP A 184 16.13 -53.79 10.16
N GLU A 185 16.82 -52.65 10.24
CA GLU A 185 18.18 -52.53 10.78
C GLU A 185 18.17 -51.87 12.16
N ARG A 186 17.23 -50.95 12.41
CA ARG A 186 17.02 -50.29 13.70
C ARG A 186 15.61 -49.70 13.80
N ASP A 187 14.99 -49.81 14.97
CA ASP A 187 13.84 -48.99 15.37
C ASP A 187 14.35 -47.65 15.94
N CYS A 188 13.97 -46.52 15.36
CA CYS A 188 14.37 -45.22 15.90
C CYS A 188 13.58 -44.86 17.18
N ALA A 189 12.39 -45.43 17.39
CA ALA A 189 11.53 -45.14 18.53
C ALA A 189 12.14 -45.58 19.87
N GLU A 190 12.94 -46.65 19.89
CA GLU A 190 13.65 -47.12 21.10
C GLU A 190 14.59 -46.08 21.70
N SER A 191 15.04 -45.10 20.90
CA SER A 191 15.88 -43.97 21.33
C SER A 191 15.13 -42.64 21.35
N ASN A 192 13.79 -42.65 21.26
CA ASN A 192 12.94 -41.46 21.07
C ASN A 192 13.32 -40.61 19.84
N PHE A 193 13.89 -41.23 18.81
CA PHE A 193 14.35 -40.59 17.58
C PHE A 193 13.40 -40.88 16.42
N GLU A 194 13.45 -40.05 15.37
CA GLU A 194 12.68 -40.26 14.14
C GLU A 194 13.58 -40.66 12.96
N CYS A 195 13.12 -41.61 12.15
CA CYS A 195 13.79 -42.00 10.91
C CYS A 195 13.54 -40.93 9.84
N MET A 196 14.56 -40.11 9.56
CA MET A 196 14.48 -39.05 8.55
C MET A 196 15.35 -39.34 7.32
N ALA A 197 14.92 -38.79 6.19
CA ALA A 197 15.62 -38.84 4.91
C ALA A 197 16.18 -37.45 4.56
N PHE A 198 17.49 -37.34 4.40
CA PHE A 198 18.17 -36.09 4.00
C PHE A 198 19.12 -36.35 2.83
N GLU A 199 18.84 -35.73 1.68
CA GLU A 199 19.68 -35.80 0.46
C GLU A 199 20.18 -37.22 0.11
N ALA A 200 19.25 -38.19 0.11
CA ALA A 200 19.46 -39.63 -0.12
C ALA A 200 20.21 -40.42 0.98
N THR A 201 20.48 -39.82 2.14
CA THR A 201 20.87 -40.52 3.37
C THR A 201 19.66 -40.73 4.29
N PHE A 202 19.63 -41.86 5.02
CA PHE A 202 18.54 -42.23 5.93
C PHE A 202 19.12 -42.60 7.30
N THR A 203 18.68 -41.94 8.35
CA THR A 203 19.21 -42.08 9.71
C THR A 203 18.14 -41.81 10.77
N CYS A 204 18.24 -42.45 11.93
CA CYS A 204 17.54 -42.00 13.13
C CYS A 204 18.15 -40.69 13.63
N VAL A 205 17.33 -39.65 13.76
CA VAL A 205 17.74 -38.31 14.21
C VAL A 205 16.84 -37.90 15.37
N ASP A 206 17.42 -37.17 16.31
CA ASP A 206 16.70 -36.53 17.41
C ASP A 206 15.69 -35.50 16.86
N PRO A 207 14.37 -35.65 17.10
CA PRO A 207 13.37 -34.68 16.61
C PRO A 207 13.44 -33.35 17.37
N CYS A 208 14.10 -33.29 18.53
CA CYS A 208 14.15 -32.11 19.38
C CYS A 208 15.25 -31.11 18.99
N THR A 209 14.86 -29.86 18.77
CA THR A 209 15.80 -28.73 18.76
C THR A 209 16.05 -28.27 20.19
N HIS A 210 17.14 -28.75 20.79
CA HIS A 210 17.51 -28.47 22.17
C HIS A 210 18.03 -27.03 22.36
N GLU A 211 17.33 -26.22 23.15
CA GLU A 211 17.68 -24.81 23.40
C GLU A 211 18.66 -24.58 24.57
N CYS A 212 18.84 -25.60 25.42
CA CYS A 212 19.63 -25.52 26.64
C CYS A 212 20.13 -26.89 27.12
N GLU A 213 21.01 -26.88 28.12
CA GLU A 213 21.51 -28.09 28.80
C GLU A 213 21.13 -28.04 30.27
N LEU A 214 20.77 -29.16 30.89
CA LEU A 214 20.32 -29.20 32.29
C LEU A 214 21.41 -28.79 33.31
N THR A 215 22.64 -28.57 32.85
CA THR A 215 23.77 -28.05 33.64
C THR A 215 24.02 -26.55 33.43
N THR A 216 23.32 -25.86 32.53
CA THR A 216 23.45 -24.41 32.40
C THR A 216 22.79 -23.71 33.58
N PRO A 217 23.45 -22.73 34.22
CA PRO A 217 22.82 -21.88 35.22
C PRO A 217 21.58 -21.16 34.68
N ASP A 218 20.68 -20.78 35.58
CA ASP A 218 19.53 -19.95 35.26
C ASP A 218 19.96 -18.65 34.57
N ARG A 219 19.11 -18.16 33.66
CA ARG A 219 19.37 -16.98 32.84
C ARG A 219 18.28 -15.93 33.01
N CYS A 220 18.51 -14.77 32.41
CA CYS A 220 17.49 -13.75 32.24
C CYS A 220 16.95 -13.74 30.80
N SER A 221 15.66 -13.46 30.69
CA SER A 221 14.99 -13.03 29.47
C SER A 221 14.20 -11.77 29.80
N VAL A 222 14.78 -10.62 29.45
CA VAL A 222 14.36 -9.30 29.98
C VAL A 222 14.33 -9.35 31.52
N ASP A 223 13.21 -9.09 32.16
CA ASP A 223 13.04 -9.10 33.62
C ASP A 223 12.54 -10.46 34.17
N THR A 224 12.43 -11.49 33.33
CA THR A 224 12.00 -12.83 33.76
C THR A 224 13.21 -13.77 33.93
N THR A 225 13.31 -14.44 35.07
CA THR A 225 14.27 -15.54 35.27
C THR A 225 13.79 -16.79 34.51
N GLN A 226 14.72 -17.50 33.89
CA GLN A 226 14.44 -18.75 33.18
C GLN A 226 15.38 -19.85 33.61
N THR A 227 14.84 -21.06 33.77
CA THR A 227 15.58 -22.29 34.06
C THR A 227 15.43 -23.29 32.91
N CYS A 228 16.42 -24.16 32.73
CA CYS A 228 16.39 -25.18 31.67
C CYS A 228 15.63 -26.42 32.15
N VAL A 229 14.57 -26.79 31.45
CA VAL A 229 13.75 -27.98 31.77
C VAL A 229 13.56 -28.87 30.54
N THR A 230 13.14 -30.10 30.78
CA THR A 230 12.63 -30.98 29.73
C THR A 230 11.12 -30.80 29.63
N ASP A 231 10.60 -30.59 28.42
CA ASP A 231 9.16 -30.51 28.16
C ASP A 231 8.49 -31.90 28.09
N VAL A 232 7.21 -31.93 27.67
CA VAL A 232 6.40 -33.15 27.58
C VAL A 232 6.80 -34.07 26.42
N ASP A 233 7.49 -33.53 25.40
CA ASP A 233 7.93 -34.25 24.19
C ASP A 233 9.39 -34.73 24.31
N GLY A 234 10.09 -34.30 25.37
CA GLY A 234 11.46 -34.71 25.70
C GLY A 234 12.53 -33.66 25.35
N CYS A 235 12.14 -32.51 24.84
CA CYS A 235 13.06 -31.47 24.38
C CYS A 235 13.50 -30.57 25.55
N ARG A 236 14.76 -30.09 25.53
CA ARG A 236 15.25 -29.13 26.55
C ARG A 236 14.96 -27.70 26.11
N VAL A 237 14.18 -26.98 26.93
CA VAL A 237 13.66 -25.64 26.66
C VAL A 237 13.80 -24.71 27.87
N TRP A 238 13.79 -23.41 27.63
CA TRP A 238 13.79 -22.40 28.70
C TRP A 238 12.39 -22.17 29.26
N GLN A 239 12.18 -22.51 30.54
CA GLN A 239 10.94 -22.24 31.26
C GLN A 239 11.06 -20.98 32.13
N ASN A 240 10.09 -20.08 32.04
CA ASN A 240 9.97 -18.90 32.89
C ASN A 240 9.67 -19.30 34.35
N VAL A 241 10.37 -18.70 35.31
CA VAL A 241 10.27 -19.01 36.75
C VAL A 241 9.67 -17.84 37.55
N GLU A 242 10.30 -16.66 37.51
CA GLU A 242 9.90 -15.47 38.26
C GLU A 242 10.02 -14.21 37.39
N ASP A 243 8.99 -13.35 37.40
CA ASP A 243 9.03 -12.02 36.77
C ASP A 243 9.43 -10.97 37.80
N CYS A 244 10.69 -10.54 37.74
CA CYS A 244 11.28 -9.60 38.69
C CYS A 244 10.58 -8.23 38.69
N SER A 245 9.99 -7.82 37.56
CA SER A 245 9.31 -6.53 37.44
C SER A 245 8.13 -6.39 38.39
N THR A 246 7.46 -7.50 38.70
CA THR A 246 6.32 -7.55 39.64
C THR A 246 6.70 -7.23 41.09
N THR A 247 8.00 -7.27 41.42
CA THR A 247 8.55 -6.97 42.75
C THR A 247 9.52 -5.79 42.75
N GLY A 248 9.52 -4.95 41.70
CA GLY A 248 10.41 -3.79 41.60
C GLY A 248 11.90 -4.13 41.43
N ARG A 249 12.20 -5.38 41.06
CA ARG A 249 13.55 -5.91 40.86
C ARG A 249 13.85 -6.07 39.37
N VAL A 250 15.13 -6.18 39.01
CA VAL A 250 15.56 -6.56 37.66
C VAL A 250 16.15 -7.96 37.67
N CYS A 251 16.03 -8.68 36.57
CA CYS A 251 16.74 -9.95 36.43
C CYS A 251 18.23 -9.68 36.15
N ASN A 252 19.12 -10.23 36.97
CA ASN A 252 20.55 -10.23 36.73
C ASN A 252 21.12 -11.64 36.94
N THR A 253 21.82 -12.17 35.93
CA THR A 253 22.47 -13.50 35.95
C THR A 253 21.58 -14.63 36.52
N GLY A 254 20.31 -14.69 36.11
CA GLY A 254 19.37 -15.73 36.54
C GLY A 254 18.71 -15.53 37.90
N SER A 255 18.79 -14.33 38.50
CA SER A 255 18.14 -14.04 39.77
C SER A 255 17.59 -12.61 39.82
N CYS A 256 16.48 -12.40 40.54
CA CYS A 256 15.92 -11.07 40.76
C CYS A 256 16.74 -10.30 41.80
N VAL A 257 17.32 -9.17 41.40
CA VAL A 257 18.13 -8.29 42.26
C VAL A 257 17.53 -6.89 42.37
N CYS A 258 17.67 -6.25 43.52
CA CYS A 258 17.22 -4.87 43.72
C CYS A 258 18.05 -3.88 42.89
N VAL A 259 17.37 -2.94 42.24
CA VAL A 259 17.99 -1.70 41.73
C VAL A 259 17.61 -0.58 42.69
N ASN A 260 18.51 -0.29 43.63
CA ASN A 260 18.28 0.76 44.62
C ASN A 260 18.33 2.14 43.94
N ALA A 261 17.20 2.84 43.87
CA ALA A 261 17.08 4.19 43.30
C ALA A 261 17.70 5.27 44.20
N CYS A 262 18.08 4.90 45.42
CA CYS A 262 18.66 5.77 46.44
C CYS A 262 19.49 5.02 47.49
N ALA A 263 20.26 5.77 48.27
CA ALA A 263 20.96 5.25 49.44
C ALA A 263 20.06 5.35 50.68
N ASP A 264 20.14 4.36 51.56
CA ASP A 264 19.37 4.29 52.82
C ASP A 264 19.37 5.62 53.58
N ALA A 265 18.20 6.00 54.10
CA ALA A 265 17.91 7.25 54.83
C ALA A 265 18.27 8.58 54.11
N SER A 266 18.65 8.56 52.82
CA SER A 266 18.86 9.80 52.05
C SER A 266 17.56 10.56 51.83
N THR A 267 17.63 11.89 51.71
CA THR A 267 16.46 12.76 51.47
C THR A 267 16.67 13.63 50.24
N ARG A 268 15.61 13.92 49.50
CA ARG A 268 15.64 14.83 48.34
C ARG A 268 14.36 15.67 48.25
N CYS A 269 14.45 16.76 47.48
CA CYS A 269 13.29 17.47 46.99
C CYS A 269 12.93 17.00 45.58
N SER A 270 11.65 16.74 45.33
CA SER A 270 11.08 16.50 44.01
C SER A 270 9.99 17.56 43.78
N ALA A 271 10.38 18.67 43.16
CA ALA A 271 9.67 19.95 43.29
C ALA A 271 9.41 20.26 44.78
N ASP A 272 8.16 20.56 45.16
CA ASP A 272 7.78 20.86 46.55
C ASP A 272 7.56 19.60 47.43
N LEU A 273 7.78 18.40 46.89
CA LEU A 273 7.67 17.14 47.65
C LEU A 273 8.99 16.81 48.33
N ARG A 274 8.95 16.70 49.66
CA ARG A 274 10.04 16.17 50.47
C ARG A 274 9.97 14.65 50.47
N GLN A 275 11.00 14.00 49.92
CA GLN A 275 11.09 12.55 49.80
C GLN A 275 12.20 11.97 50.68
N LEU A 276 11.95 10.76 51.19
CA LEU A 276 12.89 9.95 51.99
C LEU A 276 13.10 8.62 51.27
N CYS A 277 14.34 8.17 51.19
CA CYS A 277 14.67 6.84 50.72
C CYS A 277 14.30 5.79 51.78
N VAL A 278 13.44 4.85 51.42
CA VAL A 278 12.99 3.75 52.29
C VAL A 278 13.07 2.41 51.57
N ALA A 279 13.26 1.33 52.33
CA ALA A 279 13.21 -0.01 51.80
C ALA A 279 11.75 -0.49 51.68
N ASP A 280 11.43 -1.14 50.56
CA ASP A 280 10.17 -1.85 50.37
C ASP A 280 10.11 -3.19 51.13
N ALA A 281 9.02 -3.94 50.94
CA ALA A 281 8.84 -5.28 51.55
C ALA A 281 9.86 -6.33 51.07
N TYR A 282 10.62 -6.02 50.03
CA TYR A 282 11.59 -6.89 49.36
C TYR A 282 13.05 -6.45 49.59
N GLY A 283 13.28 -5.38 50.37
CA GLY A 283 14.59 -4.83 50.70
C GLY A 283 15.20 -3.91 49.63
N CYS A 284 14.42 -3.50 48.63
CA CYS A 284 14.84 -2.59 47.58
C CYS A 284 14.54 -1.14 47.99
N TYR A 285 15.47 -0.22 47.73
CA TYR A 285 15.37 1.17 48.20
C TYR A 285 14.83 2.11 47.12
N ASP A 286 13.73 2.81 47.42
CA ASP A 286 13.13 3.84 46.56
C ASP A 286 12.58 5.04 47.36
N TRP A 287 12.15 6.08 46.65
CA TRP A 287 11.78 7.39 47.18
C TRP A 287 10.31 7.49 47.59
N ASP A 288 10.04 7.42 48.89
CA ASP A 288 8.71 7.65 49.45
C ASP A 288 8.47 9.13 49.79
N THR A 289 7.26 9.63 49.53
CA THR A 289 6.89 11.03 49.72
C THR A 289 6.39 11.28 51.13
N GLN A 290 7.20 11.98 51.93
CA GLN A 290 6.90 12.24 53.34
C GLN A 290 5.98 13.44 53.54
N GLU A 291 6.17 14.50 52.75
CA GLU A 291 5.48 15.78 52.95
C GLU A 291 5.43 16.60 51.66
N ASN A 292 4.37 17.38 51.47
CA ASN A 292 4.23 18.36 50.39
C ASN A 292 4.31 19.78 50.97
N CYS A 293 5.44 20.45 50.77
CA CYS A 293 5.74 21.76 51.34
C CYS A 293 4.77 22.86 50.84
N ALA A 294 4.26 22.74 49.61
CA ALA A 294 3.34 23.71 49.02
C ALA A 294 2.02 23.83 49.81
N THR A 295 1.60 22.75 50.48
CA THR A 295 0.41 22.74 51.36
C THR A 295 0.52 23.75 52.52
N GLY A 296 1.75 24.07 52.94
CA GLY A 296 2.05 25.06 53.97
C GLY A 296 2.57 26.40 53.44
N GLY A 297 2.54 26.64 52.13
CA GLY A 297 3.13 27.84 51.51
C GLY A 297 4.66 27.90 51.59
N MET A 298 5.32 26.75 51.73
CA MET A 298 6.77 26.59 51.80
C MET A 298 7.29 25.90 50.54
N VAL A 299 8.58 26.04 50.25
CA VAL A 299 9.27 25.29 49.18
C VAL A 299 10.19 24.25 49.81
N CYS A 300 10.35 23.10 49.15
CA CYS A 300 11.35 22.11 49.56
C CYS A 300 12.74 22.60 49.19
N ASP A 301 13.60 22.83 50.18
CA ASP A 301 15.03 23.11 50.01
C ASP A 301 15.89 21.93 50.47
N SER A 302 16.92 21.62 49.68
CA SER A 302 17.95 20.63 50.03
C SER A 302 19.36 21.23 50.13
N SER A 303 19.51 22.56 50.08
CA SER A 303 20.82 23.26 50.13
C SER A 303 21.59 22.99 51.43
N SER A 304 20.87 22.67 52.52
CA SER A 304 21.44 22.28 53.82
C SER A 304 22.10 20.89 53.83
N GLY A 305 21.99 20.11 52.75
CA GLY A 305 22.38 18.69 52.70
C GLY A 305 21.29 17.72 53.15
N THR A 306 20.16 18.22 53.67
CA THR A 306 18.93 17.43 53.91
C THR A 306 17.72 18.16 53.35
N ALA A 307 16.77 17.44 52.76
CA ALA A 307 15.55 18.05 52.23
C ALA A 307 14.59 18.47 53.36
N GLN A 308 14.23 19.75 53.42
CA GLN A 308 13.34 20.35 54.41
C GLN A 308 12.41 21.39 53.77
N CYS A 309 11.20 21.56 54.29
CA CYS A 309 10.31 22.65 53.88
C CYS A 309 10.76 23.96 54.54
N VAL A 310 10.99 25.01 53.74
CA VAL A 310 11.43 26.33 54.21
C VAL A 310 10.55 27.46 53.68
N LEU A 311 10.42 28.53 54.47
CA LEU A 311 9.72 29.76 54.04
C LEU A 311 10.56 30.50 52.99
N SER A 312 10.01 30.61 51.79
CA SER A 312 10.73 31.00 50.57
C SER A 312 10.12 32.24 49.91
N CYS A 313 10.11 33.38 50.60
CA CYS A 313 9.83 34.64 49.92
C CYS A 313 10.93 35.68 50.13
N THR A 314 11.46 36.15 49.01
CA THR A 314 12.29 37.34 48.88
C THR A 314 11.47 38.35 48.07
N ASN A 315 11.54 39.64 48.42
CA ASN A 315 10.83 40.67 47.67
C ASN A 315 11.35 40.71 46.23
N ALA A 316 10.48 40.42 45.25
CA ALA A 316 10.84 40.43 43.83
C ALA A 316 10.94 41.86 43.25
N CYS A 317 10.41 42.85 43.97
CA CYS A 317 10.30 44.24 43.56
C CYS A 317 10.11 45.17 44.77
N SER A 318 10.22 46.48 44.56
CA SER A 318 9.96 47.50 45.60
C SER A 318 8.50 47.94 45.60
N SER A 319 7.92 48.20 46.78
CA SER A 319 6.53 48.66 46.93
C SER A 319 6.17 49.81 45.97
N GLY A 320 5.13 49.63 45.15
CA GLY A 320 4.66 50.64 44.20
C GLY A 320 5.52 50.82 42.94
N GLN A 321 6.60 50.04 42.76
CA GLN A 321 7.37 50.00 41.52
C GLN A 321 6.49 49.50 40.36
N THR A 322 6.65 50.10 39.17
CA THR A 322 5.98 49.68 37.93
C THR A 322 6.99 49.12 36.93
N ASP A 323 6.56 48.15 36.11
CA ASP A 323 7.41 47.48 35.11
C ASP A 323 6.56 46.78 34.03
N CYS A 324 7.18 46.25 32.98
CA CYS A 324 6.55 45.52 31.87
C CYS A 324 6.91 44.03 31.87
N LEU A 325 5.95 43.16 31.54
CA LEU A 325 6.17 41.76 31.16
C LEU A 325 5.62 41.54 29.76
N GLY A 326 6.49 41.67 28.75
CA GLY A 326 6.02 41.89 27.38
C GLY A 326 5.16 43.15 27.35
N ASP A 327 3.95 43.05 26.77
CA ASP A 327 2.98 44.15 26.74
C ASP A 327 2.07 44.25 27.97
N VAL A 328 2.31 43.46 29.03
CA VAL A 328 1.55 43.55 30.29
C VAL A 328 2.21 44.51 31.27
N THR A 329 1.49 45.56 31.67
CA THR A 329 1.89 46.44 32.77
C THR A 329 1.75 45.72 34.11
N ARG A 330 2.74 45.92 34.99
CA ARG A 330 2.78 45.33 36.33
C ARG A 330 3.03 46.39 37.38
N THR A 331 2.43 46.24 38.55
CA THR A 331 2.71 47.03 39.75
C THR A 331 3.07 46.11 40.91
N CYS A 332 4.10 46.48 41.66
CA CYS A 332 4.57 45.72 42.79
C CYS A 332 3.70 45.93 44.05
N VAL A 333 3.10 44.86 44.55
CA VAL A 333 2.20 44.86 45.72
C VAL A 333 2.55 43.74 46.70
N MET A 334 2.09 43.85 47.96
CA MET A 334 2.18 42.77 48.95
C MET A 334 1.32 41.58 48.51
N GLN A 335 1.95 40.40 48.39
CA GLN A 335 1.30 39.15 48.04
C GLN A 335 0.84 38.39 49.30
N GLY A 336 -0.02 37.38 49.13
CA GLY A 336 -0.51 36.54 50.22
C GLY A 336 0.58 35.79 51.01
N SER A 337 1.78 35.65 50.43
CA SER A 337 2.99 35.11 51.07
C SER A 337 3.69 36.07 52.03
N GLY A 338 3.25 37.34 52.13
CA GLY A 338 3.85 38.35 52.99
C GLY A 338 5.04 39.11 52.39
N CYS A 339 5.44 38.79 51.16
CA CYS A 339 6.47 39.52 50.41
C CYS A 339 5.89 40.35 49.25
N TYR A 340 6.67 41.32 48.78
CA TYR A 340 6.37 42.13 47.61
C TYR A 340 6.62 41.36 46.31
N GLY A 341 5.62 41.32 45.44
CA GLY A 341 5.65 40.67 44.14
C GLY A 341 4.81 41.40 43.10
N TRP A 342 5.10 41.15 41.83
CA TRP A 342 4.42 41.78 40.71
C TRP A 342 2.97 41.31 40.60
N ASN A 343 2.04 42.27 40.53
CA ASN A 343 0.66 42.04 40.10
C ASN A 343 0.45 42.68 38.73
N GLU A 344 -0.22 41.95 37.83
CA GLU A 344 -0.57 42.44 36.49
C GLU A 344 -1.74 43.42 36.58
N VAL A 345 -1.71 44.48 35.75
CA VAL A 345 -2.68 45.59 35.80
C VAL A 345 -3.46 45.71 34.49
N GLU A 346 -2.77 45.91 33.38
CA GLU A 346 -3.36 46.09 32.05
C GLU A 346 -2.48 45.45 30.98
N ASN A 347 -3.08 44.70 30.05
CA ASN A 347 -2.39 44.14 28.88
C ASN A 347 -2.54 45.09 27.68
N CYS A 348 -1.49 45.84 27.37
CA CYS A 348 -1.50 46.89 26.34
C CYS A 348 -1.80 46.32 24.93
N ALA A 349 -1.38 45.09 24.64
CA ALA A 349 -1.58 44.46 23.33
C ALA A 349 -3.06 44.25 22.98
N THR A 350 -3.95 44.13 23.99
CA THR A 350 -5.41 44.09 23.78
C THR A 350 -5.98 45.37 23.16
N THR A 351 -5.18 46.44 23.18
CA THR A 351 -5.47 47.77 22.63
C THR A 351 -4.41 48.24 21.64
N LEU A 352 -3.64 47.31 21.03
CA LEU A 352 -2.58 47.58 20.05
C LEU A 352 -1.45 48.53 20.52
N ARG A 353 -1.37 48.78 21.83
CA ARG A 353 -0.33 49.57 22.50
C ARG A 353 0.77 48.64 23.02
N SER A 354 1.98 49.16 23.17
CA SER A 354 3.08 48.43 23.80
C SER A 354 3.35 48.91 25.22
N CYS A 355 3.80 48.03 26.10
CA CYS A 355 4.20 48.44 27.45
C CYS A 355 5.60 49.08 27.42
N SER A 356 5.70 50.31 27.93
CA SER A 356 6.97 50.97 28.22
C SER A 356 6.96 51.50 29.64
N THR A 357 8.01 51.19 30.41
CA THR A 357 8.21 51.65 31.80
C THR A 357 7.01 51.43 32.74
N GLY A 358 6.24 50.36 32.52
CA GLY A 358 5.04 50.03 33.29
C GLY A 358 3.77 50.81 32.92
N THR A 359 3.75 51.44 31.74
CA THR A 359 2.57 52.14 31.18
C THR A 359 2.34 51.74 29.72
N CYS A 360 1.08 51.71 29.27
CA CYS A 360 0.77 51.48 27.86
C CYS A 360 1.02 52.76 27.04
N VAL A 361 1.89 52.66 26.03
CA VAL A 361 2.22 53.75 25.11
C VAL A 361 1.88 53.35 23.67
N CYS A 362 1.54 54.34 22.83
CA CYS A 362 1.34 54.09 21.41
C CYS A 362 2.65 53.62 20.75
N ASN A 363 2.53 52.60 19.90
CA ASN A 363 3.59 52.15 19.02
C ASN A 363 3.14 52.45 17.58
N ASP A 364 3.14 53.74 17.25
CA ASP A 364 2.57 54.26 15.99
C ASP A 364 3.23 53.59 14.78
N GLN A 365 2.44 52.87 13.99
CA GLN A 365 2.90 52.13 12.81
C GLN A 365 3.05 53.03 11.57
N CYS A 366 2.54 54.26 11.64
CA CYS A 366 2.42 55.18 10.53
C CYS A 366 2.20 56.63 10.99
N SER A 367 2.39 57.58 10.07
CA SER A 367 2.07 58.99 10.30
C SER A 367 0.64 59.32 9.85
N SER A 368 0.02 60.34 10.46
CA SER A 368 -1.33 60.79 10.13
C SER A 368 -1.52 61.02 8.61
N SER A 369 -2.58 60.44 8.03
CA SER A 369 -2.91 60.52 6.59
C SER A 369 -1.89 59.85 5.65
N GLN A 370 -0.99 59.01 6.15
CA GLN A 370 -0.14 58.16 5.32
C GLN A 370 -0.98 57.03 4.70
N THR A 371 -0.80 56.78 3.40
CA THR A 371 -1.38 55.62 2.70
C THR A 371 -0.28 54.65 2.24
N ARG A 372 -0.63 53.39 1.99
CA ARG A 372 0.26 52.37 1.40
C ARG A 372 -0.52 51.27 0.68
N CYS A 373 0.20 50.39 0.00
CA CYS A 373 -0.34 49.15 -0.56
C CYS A 373 0.14 47.93 0.20
N VAL A 374 -0.72 46.91 0.34
CA VAL A 374 -0.38 45.56 0.80
C VAL A 374 -1.00 44.58 -0.19
N GLY A 375 -0.22 44.09 -1.15
CA GLY A 375 -0.77 43.50 -2.37
C GLY A 375 -1.64 44.53 -3.11
N ASP A 376 -2.79 44.10 -3.62
CA ASP A 376 -3.77 44.96 -4.29
C ASP A 376 -4.76 45.65 -3.34
N MET A 377 -4.50 45.68 -2.03
CA MET A 377 -5.32 46.39 -1.06
C MET A 377 -4.68 47.72 -0.67
N THR A 378 -5.43 48.82 -0.76
CA THR A 378 -5.02 50.09 -0.16
C THR A 378 -5.18 50.04 1.35
N GLN A 379 -4.25 50.68 2.06
CA GLN A 379 -4.34 50.90 3.49
C GLN A 379 -4.17 52.37 3.83
N SER A 380 -5.02 52.87 4.71
CA SER A 380 -5.06 54.26 5.18
C SER A 380 -4.68 54.33 6.66
N CYS A 381 -3.82 55.27 7.03
CA CYS A 381 -3.39 55.47 8.41
C CYS A 381 -4.31 56.41 9.19
N SER A 382 -4.94 55.91 10.26
CA SER A 382 -5.78 56.70 11.16
C SER A 382 -5.49 56.38 12.64
N ALA A 383 -5.87 57.31 13.51
CA ALA A 383 -5.80 57.10 14.96
C ALA A 383 -6.94 56.19 15.43
N ASP A 384 -6.65 55.29 16.37
CA ASP A 384 -7.63 54.47 17.06
C ASP A 384 -8.36 55.25 18.19
N ALA A 385 -9.17 54.55 19.00
CA ALA A 385 -9.88 55.14 20.13
C ALA A 385 -8.98 55.66 21.27
N TYR A 386 -7.69 55.29 21.28
CA TYR A 386 -6.68 55.71 22.25
C TYR A 386 -5.71 56.76 21.69
N GLY A 387 -5.83 57.11 20.41
CA GLY A 387 -4.99 58.10 19.72
C GLY A 387 -3.76 57.52 19.02
N CYS A 388 -3.63 56.19 18.94
CA CYS A 388 -2.49 55.50 18.34
C CYS A 388 -2.71 55.26 16.83
N TYR A 389 -1.67 55.47 16.02
CA TYR A 389 -1.77 55.43 14.57
C TYR A 389 -1.50 54.03 13.99
N HIS A 390 -2.51 53.48 13.32
CA HIS A 390 -2.45 52.18 12.66
C HIS A 390 -2.94 52.27 11.21
N PHE A 391 -2.44 51.37 10.37
CA PHE A 391 -2.97 51.16 9.03
C PHE A 391 -4.23 50.29 9.11
N TYR A 392 -5.29 50.74 8.45
CA TYR A 392 -6.53 49.99 8.27
C TYR A 392 -6.71 49.67 6.79
N ASP A 393 -7.22 48.47 6.50
CA ASP A 393 -7.64 48.07 5.15
C ASP A 393 -8.76 48.98 4.66
N ASP A 394 -8.62 49.45 3.42
CA ASP A 394 -9.49 50.46 2.83
C ASP A 394 -10.19 49.87 1.59
N THR A 395 -9.59 49.99 0.40
CA THR A 395 -10.19 49.54 -0.87
C THR A 395 -9.42 48.35 -1.44
N ASP A 396 -10.12 47.27 -1.76
CA ASP A 396 -9.61 46.17 -2.56
C ASP A 396 -9.60 46.57 -4.04
N CYS A 397 -8.41 46.82 -4.60
CA CYS A 397 -8.27 47.22 -5.99
C CYS A 397 -8.55 46.04 -6.95
N ALA A 398 -8.26 44.80 -6.55
CA ALA A 398 -8.52 43.64 -7.40
C ALA A 398 -10.03 43.43 -7.62
N ALA A 399 -10.85 43.71 -6.60
CA ALA A 399 -12.32 43.74 -6.73
C ALA A 399 -12.84 44.81 -7.72
N LEU A 400 -12.03 45.82 -8.04
CA LEU A 400 -12.29 46.86 -9.03
C LEU A 400 -11.61 46.60 -10.39
N SER A 401 -10.91 45.46 -10.56
CA SER A 401 -10.00 45.20 -11.69
C SER A 401 -8.90 46.25 -11.83
N GLN A 402 -8.33 46.65 -10.69
CA GLN A 402 -7.27 47.64 -10.53
C GLN A 402 -6.11 47.06 -9.72
N THR A 403 -4.92 47.66 -9.81
CA THR A 403 -3.78 47.32 -8.94
C THR A 403 -3.56 48.44 -7.92
N CYS A 404 -3.01 48.10 -6.75
CA CYS A 404 -2.66 49.11 -5.77
C CYS A 404 -1.30 49.72 -6.08
N VAL A 405 -1.25 51.03 -6.33
CA VAL A 405 -0.02 51.80 -6.54
C VAL A 405 0.02 52.99 -5.59
N SER A 406 1.11 53.10 -4.81
CA SER A 406 1.38 54.18 -3.86
C SER A 406 0.22 54.52 -2.91
N GLY A 407 -0.55 53.52 -2.48
CA GLY A 407 -1.70 53.69 -1.58
C GLY A 407 -2.99 54.17 -2.25
N THR A 408 -3.10 54.03 -3.57
CA THR A 408 -4.32 54.30 -4.34
C THR A 408 -4.61 53.15 -5.29
N CYS A 409 -5.88 52.84 -5.53
CA CYS A 409 -6.25 51.93 -6.62
C CYS A 409 -6.11 52.65 -7.96
N GLN A 410 -5.40 52.01 -8.88
CA GLN A 410 -5.16 52.50 -10.23
C GLN A 410 -5.50 51.38 -11.21
N ALA A 411 -6.22 51.70 -12.28
CA ALA A 411 -6.43 50.72 -13.36
C ALA A 411 -5.07 50.26 -13.92
N PRO A 412 -4.93 48.98 -14.35
CA PRO A 412 -3.70 48.51 -14.97
C PRO A 412 -3.37 49.41 -16.15
N THR A 413 -2.16 49.97 -16.16
CA THR A 413 -1.86 51.18 -16.93
C THR A 413 -1.59 50.90 -18.41
N GLY A 414 -2.66 50.68 -19.18
CA GLY A 414 -2.79 51.06 -20.60
C GLY A 414 -1.83 50.44 -21.63
N ASP A 415 -1.01 49.47 -21.25
CA ASP A 415 -0.10 48.78 -22.18
C ASP A 415 -0.89 47.98 -23.23
N PHE A 416 -0.40 47.89 -24.46
CA PHE A 416 -1.05 47.14 -25.53
C PHE A 416 -0.36 45.80 -25.76
N ILE A 417 -1.12 44.70 -25.70
CA ILE A 417 -0.61 43.38 -26.05
C ILE A 417 -0.54 43.29 -27.58
N CYS A 418 0.66 43.51 -28.11
CA CYS A 418 0.96 43.41 -29.53
C CYS A 418 1.34 41.98 -29.93
N SER A 419 0.75 41.52 -31.03
CA SER A 419 0.95 40.19 -31.61
C SER A 419 1.28 40.30 -33.09
N ALA A 420 2.22 39.48 -33.57
CA ALA A 420 2.57 39.43 -34.97
C ALA A 420 1.36 38.96 -35.80
N THR A 421 1.08 39.69 -36.87
CA THR A 421 0.05 39.40 -37.87
C THR A 421 0.63 39.56 -39.27
N SER A 422 -0.17 39.21 -40.27
CA SER A 422 0.21 39.36 -41.68
C SER A 422 -1.01 39.74 -42.50
N GLY A 423 -0.94 40.87 -43.19
CA GLY A 423 -1.99 41.33 -44.09
C GLY A 423 -1.89 42.83 -44.34
N TYR A 424 -1.54 43.19 -45.57
CA TYR A 424 -1.59 44.57 -46.04
C TYR A 424 -2.59 44.68 -47.20
N SER A 425 -3.45 45.69 -47.16
CA SER A 425 -4.40 46.02 -48.22
C SER A 425 -4.43 47.53 -48.42
N THR A 426 -3.78 48.02 -49.47
CA THR A 426 -3.68 49.46 -49.73
C THR A 426 -5.03 50.15 -49.92
N ILE A 427 -5.12 51.41 -49.47
CA ILE A 427 -6.26 52.29 -49.76
C ILE A 427 -5.93 53.29 -50.89
N ALA A 428 -4.81 53.15 -51.61
CA ALA A 428 -4.36 54.06 -52.67
C ALA A 428 -5.42 54.40 -53.75
N SER A 429 -6.35 53.50 -54.03
CA SER A 429 -7.42 53.69 -55.02
C SER A 429 -8.80 54.05 -54.44
N THR A 430 -8.97 53.99 -53.12
CA THR A 430 -10.27 54.12 -52.42
C THR A 430 -10.28 55.12 -51.27
N GLY A 431 -9.10 55.51 -50.79
CA GLY A 431 -8.91 56.48 -49.71
C GLY A 431 -9.05 57.93 -50.17
N THR A 432 -9.18 58.81 -49.19
CA THR A 432 -9.22 60.27 -49.40
C THR A 432 -7.86 60.86 -49.01
N ASN A 433 -7.31 61.75 -49.84
CA ASN A 433 -6.05 62.44 -49.51
C ASN A 433 -6.20 63.34 -48.29
N LEU A 434 -5.23 63.29 -47.37
CA LEU A 434 -5.11 64.18 -46.22
C LEU A 434 -4.61 65.58 -46.60
N THR A 435 -3.94 65.72 -47.75
CA THR A 435 -3.41 66.99 -48.27
C THR A 435 -3.61 67.13 -49.78
N THR A 436 -3.57 68.38 -50.25
CA THR A 436 -3.46 68.74 -51.68
C THR A 436 -2.03 69.09 -52.11
N ASP A 437 -1.08 69.13 -51.18
CA ASP A 437 0.34 69.34 -51.49
C ASP A 437 0.87 68.19 -52.38
N THR A 438 1.88 68.44 -53.20
CA THR A 438 2.53 67.40 -54.04
C THR A 438 3.93 67.01 -53.55
N TYR A 439 4.42 67.73 -52.54
CA TYR A 439 5.66 67.49 -51.83
C TYR A 439 5.49 68.00 -50.41
N MET A 440 5.86 67.21 -49.40
CA MET A 440 5.99 67.69 -48.04
C MET A 440 7.05 66.91 -47.28
N ASP A 441 7.88 67.68 -46.59
CA ASP A 441 8.96 67.29 -45.71
C ASP A 441 8.64 67.91 -44.34
N ASP A 442 8.87 67.20 -43.23
CA ASP A 442 8.42 67.61 -41.89
C ASP A 442 6.96 68.14 -41.83
N GLY A 443 6.02 67.44 -42.48
CA GLY A 443 4.61 67.85 -42.55
C GLY A 443 3.73 67.22 -41.47
N ARG A 444 2.66 67.92 -41.06
CA ARG A 444 1.62 67.32 -40.18
C ARG A 444 0.21 67.73 -40.58
N TYR A 445 -0.71 66.76 -40.61
CA TYR A 445 -2.07 66.92 -41.12
C TYR A 445 -3.10 66.39 -40.13
N ALA A 446 -4.16 67.15 -39.90
CA ALA A 446 -5.24 66.75 -39.00
C ALA A 446 -6.13 65.66 -39.62
N PHE A 447 -6.56 64.70 -38.82
CA PHE A 447 -7.58 63.71 -39.20
C PHE A 447 -8.69 63.62 -38.15
N THR A 448 -9.85 63.10 -38.56
CA THR A 448 -11.01 62.85 -37.69
C THR A 448 -11.34 61.37 -37.69
N ILE A 449 -11.39 60.77 -36.50
CA ILE A 449 -11.82 59.38 -36.30
C ILE A 449 -13.35 59.40 -36.22
N PRO A 450 -14.09 58.59 -37.01
CA PRO A 450 -15.55 58.64 -37.09
C PRO A 450 -16.26 57.93 -35.93
N PHE A 451 -15.50 57.51 -34.92
CA PHE A 451 -15.91 56.91 -33.65
C PHE A 451 -14.98 57.42 -32.54
N ALA A 452 -15.39 57.25 -31.28
CA ALA A 452 -14.49 57.48 -30.14
C ALA A 452 -13.53 56.28 -30.04
N PHE A 453 -12.24 56.53 -30.22
CA PHE A 453 -11.18 55.55 -30.02
C PHE A 453 -10.58 55.75 -28.62
N ASN A 454 -10.67 54.74 -27.75
CA ASN A 454 -10.07 54.80 -26.42
C ASN A 454 -8.59 54.44 -26.48
N TYR A 455 -7.73 55.36 -26.05
CA TYR A 455 -6.28 55.20 -26.04
C TYR A 455 -5.75 55.69 -24.69
N TYR A 456 -5.09 54.82 -23.93
CA TYR A 456 -4.72 55.06 -22.51
C TYR A 456 -5.86 55.65 -21.67
N GLY A 457 -7.06 55.06 -21.77
CA GLY A 457 -8.25 55.50 -21.04
C GLY A 457 -8.92 56.77 -21.57
N THR A 458 -8.27 57.52 -22.48
CA THR A 458 -8.81 58.76 -23.05
C THR A 458 -9.51 58.49 -24.38
N ASN A 459 -10.72 59.02 -24.56
CA ASN A 459 -11.48 58.89 -25.81
C ASN A 459 -11.10 59.99 -26.80
N TYR A 460 -10.55 59.62 -27.94
CA TYR A 460 -10.17 60.52 -29.02
C TYR A 460 -11.08 60.38 -30.24
N THR A 461 -11.43 61.51 -30.85
CA THR A 461 -12.13 61.59 -32.15
C THR A 461 -11.34 62.38 -33.20
N THR A 462 -10.17 62.91 -32.83
CA THR A 462 -9.28 63.68 -33.69
C THR A 462 -7.84 63.31 -33.39
N GLY A 463 -6.97 63.55 -34.36
CA GLY A 463 -5.53 63.39 -34.21
C GLY A 463 -4.79 64.03 -35.37
N TYR A 464 -3.48 63.81 -35.43
CA TYR A 464 -2.64 64.31 -36.51
C TYR A 464 -1.66 63.25 -36.98
N LEU A 465 -1.52 63.13 -38.30
CA LEU A 465 -0.55 62.29 -38.99
C LEU A 465 0.66 63.15 -39.40
N CYS A 466 1.88 62.70 -39.11
CA CYS A 466 3.11 63.31 -39.59
C CYS A 466 3.65 62.60 -40.83
N THR A 467 4.35 63.31 -41.72
CA THR A 467 5.10 62.69 -42.83
C THR A 467 6.09 61.65 -42.31
N ASN A 468 6.72 61.96 -41.18
CA ASN A 468 7.72 61.18 -40.44
C ASN A 468 7.15 59.92 -39.73
N GLY A 469 6.12 59.29 -40.30
CA GLY A 469 5.71 57.92 -39.98
C GLY A 469 5.03 57.68 -38.62
N TRP A 470 4.52 58.73 -37.97
CA TRP A 470 3.78 58.63 -36.69
C TRP A 470 2.44 59.36 -36.72
N ALA A 471 1.52 58.95 -35.85
CA ALA A 471 0.24 59.59 -35.63
C ALA A 471 -0.02 59.85 -34.14
N SER A 472 -0.38 61.09 -33.79
CA SER A 472 -0.71 61.49 -32.42
C SER A 472 -2.20 61.77 -32.25
N PHE A 473 -2.72 61.65 -31.03
CA PHE A 473 -4.14 61.80 -30.74
C PHE A 473 -4.50 63.09 -29.97
N GLY A 474 -5.65 63.66 -30.29
CA GLY A 474 -6.18 64.86 -29.64
C GLY A 474 -5.77 66.17 -30.32
N ALA A 475 -5.09 67.02 -29.55
CA ALA A 475 -4.66 68.36 -29.96
C ALA A 475 -3.38 68.33 -30.81
N ASP A 476 -2.99 69.49 -31.34
CA ASP A 476 -1.74 69.68 -32.08
C ASP A 476 -0.51 69.45 -31.16
N PRO A 477 0.32 68.41 -31.36
CA PRO A 477 1.52 68.20 -30.54
C PRO A 477 2.65 69.22 -30.76
N GLY A 478 2.52 70.17 -31.68
CA GLY A 478 3.49 71.26 -31.89
C GLY A 478 4.86 70.82 -32.44
N THR A 479 5.01 69.57 -32.82
CA THR A 479 6.27 68.96 -33.29
C THR A 479 6.05 68.14 -34.55
N ASN A 480 7.11 68.01 -35.34
CA ASN A 480 7.22 67.14 -36.53
C ASN A 480 8.45 66.22 -36.40
N ASN A 481 8.92 65.95 -35.18
CA ASN A 481 10.19 65.26 -34.90
C ASN A 481 10.39 63.99 -35.76
N LEU A 482 11.62 63.83 -36.28
CA LEU A 482 12.10 62.74 -37.14
C LEU A 482 13.06 61.77 -36.43
N SER A 483 13.52 62.11 -35.23
CA SER A 483 14.59 61.35 -34.55
C SER A 483 14.07 60.06 -33.93
N ASN A 484 14.56 58.90 -34.40
CA ASN A 484 14.28 57.63 -33.74
C ASN A 484 14.76 57.67 -32.27
N THR A 485 13.92 57.20 -31.35
CA THR A 485 14.28 56.98 -29.94
C THR A 485 13.70 55.67 -29.45
N ALA A 486 14.19 55.14 -28.33
CA ALA A 486 13.53 54.04 -27.64
C ALA A 486 12.32 54.58 -26.85
N LEU A 487 11.24 53.82 -26.84
CA LEU A 487 9.99 54.18 -26.18
C LEU A 487 9.81 53.41 -24.86
N PRO A 488 9.10 53.99 -23.86
CA PRO A 488 8.45 55.30 -23.87
C PRO A 488 9.44 56.46 -23.67
N ASN A 489 9.10 57.65 -24.17
CA ASN A 489 9.95 58.84 -24.10
C ASN A 489 9.13 60.11 -23.81
N GLY A 490 9.42 60.81 -22.72
CA GLY A 490 8.74 62.07 -22.36
C GLY A 490 8.91 63.25 -23.33
N THR A 491 9.50 63.06 -24.51
CA THR A 491 9.76 64.09 -25.53
C THR A 491 8.76 63.97 -26.68
N THR A 492 8.00 65.03 -26.92
CA THR A 492 6.97 65.09 -27.98
C THR A 492 7.44 64.56 -29.33
N PRO A 493 6.59 63.80 -30.07
CA PRO A 493 5.14 63.68 -29.89
C PRO A 493 4.70 62.57 -28.92
N ASN A 494 3.85 62.90 -27.94
CA ASN A 494 3.27 61.95 -26.99
C ASN A 494 1.80 61.65 -27.36
N ALA A 495 1.16 60.70 -26.65
CA ALA A 495 -0.15 60.14 -27.00
C ALA A 495 -0.19 59.69 -28.47
N ALA A 496 0.81 58.91 -28.87
CA ALA A 496 1.15 58.65 -30.26
C ALA A 496 1.44 57.17 -30.52
N ILE A 497 1.16 56.76 -31.76
CA ILE A 497 1.57 55.47 -32.33
C ILE A 497 2.57 55.76 -33.44
N TYR A 498 3.72 55.11 -33.35
CA TYR A 498 4.84 55.22 -34.27
C TYR A 498 4.80 54.01 -35.20
N VAL A 499 4.42 54.25 -36.44
CA VAL A 499 4.16 53.18 -37.42
C VAL A 499 5.45 52.82 -38.14
N PHE A 500 6.22 53.84 -38.51
CA PHE A 500 7.56 53.75 -39.07
C PHE A 500 8.27 55.10 -38.84
N TRP A 501 8.54 55.43 -37.57
CA TRP A 501 9.03 56.77 -37.22
C TRP A 501 10.50 56.95 -37.61
N ASP A 502 10.72 57.76 -38.64
CA ASP A 502 12.02 58.20 -39.17
C ASP A 502 11.84 59.48 -40.02
N ASP A 503 12.92 59.96 -40.64
CA ASP A 503 13.00 61.13 -41.52
C ASP A 503 12.42 60.84 -42.92
N LEU A 504 11.11 61.06 -43.08
CA LEU A 504 10.32 60.63 -44.24
C LEU A 504 9.65 61.80 -44.96
N VAL A 505 9.78 61.78 -46.29
CA VAL A 505 9.27 62.80 -47.18
C VAL A 505 8.26 62.22 -48.18
N TYR A 506 7.10 62.86 -48.24
CA TYR A 506 6.06 62.62 -49.22
C TYR A 506 6.40 63.43 -50.49
N SER A 507 6.52 62.79 -51.67
CA SER A 507 7.15 63.44 -52.83
C SER A 507 6.68 62.90 -54.20
N GLN A 508 5.64 63.51 -54.77
CA GLN A 508 5.12 63.14 -56.11
C GLN A 508 6.04 63.51 -57.28
N SER A 509 7.08 64.32 -57.04
CA SER A 509 8.16 64.55 -58.02
C SER A 509 9.14 63.38 -58.14
N THR A 510 9.19 62.49 -57.14
CA THR A 510 10.03 61.29 -57.13
C THR A 510 9.20 60.04 -57.39
N TRP A 511 8.08 59.91 -56.66
CA TRP A 511 7.14 58.79 -56.73
C TRP A 511 5.75 59.34 -57.07
N PRO A 512 5.34 59.39 -58.36
CA PRO A 512 4.13 60.11 -58.80
C PRO A 512 2.82 59.67 -58.14
N ASP A 513 2.78 58.43 -57.64
CA ASP A 513 1.65 57.85 -56.92
C ASP A 513 1.78 57.91 -55.40
N SER A 514 2.80 58.57 -54.86
CA SER A 514 2.92 58.90 -53.44
C SER A 514 1.68 59.64 -52.94
N ARG A 515 1.09 59.21 -51.81
CA ARG A 515 -0.09 59.82 -51.16
C ARG A 515 0.02 59.71 -49.64
N LEU A 516 -0.67 60.62 -48.94
CA LEU A 516 -1.04 60.47 -47.54
C LEU A 516 -2.57 60.37 -47.48
N LEU A 517 -3.10 59.24 -47.02
CA LEU A 517 -4.51 58.88 -47.20
C LEU A 517 -5.20 58.55 -45.88
N TYR A 518 -6.52 58.67 -45.88
CA TYR A 518 -7.38 58.07 -44.86
C TYR A 518 -8.61 57.41 -45.47
N GLN A 519 -9.13 56.37 -44.82
CA GLN A 519 -10.40 55.73 -45.18
C GLN A 519 -11.08 55.15 -43.94
N THR A 520 -12.42 55.12 -43.94
CA THR A 520 -13.19 54.28 -43.01
C THR A 520 -13.74 53.07 -43.75
N ILE A 521 -13.46 51.88 -43.23
CA ILE A 521 -13.90 50.60 -43.77
C ILE A 521 -14.94 49.99 -42.81
N GLY A 522 -15.94 49.30 -43.35
CA GLY A 522 -16.99 48.66 -42.55
C GLY A 522 -18.14 49.58 -42.16
N THR A 523 -18.95 49.15 -41.18
CA THR A 523 -20.13 49.88 -40.67
C THR A 523 -20.22 49.73 -39.16
N SER A 524 -20.77 50.73 -38.47
CA SER A 524 -20.81 50.74 -37.00
C SER A 524 -21.62 49.55 -36.46
N PRO A 525 -21.18 48.88 -35.37
CA PRO A 525 -20.05 49.23 -34.50
C PRO A 525 -18.69 48.61 -34.91
N ASN A 526 -18.59 48.04 -36.12
CA ASN A 526 -17.42 47.32 -36.60
C ASN A 526 -16.67 48.11 -37.70
N ARG A 527 -16.45 49.41 -37.49
CA ARG A 527 -15.62 50.22 -38.41
C ARG A 527 -14.14 50.05 -38.09
N VAL A 528 -13.33 50.16 -39.14
CA VAL A 528 -11.88 50.31 -39.07
C VAL A 528 -11.52 51.66 -39.71
N PHE A 529 -10.84 52.53 -38.97
CA PHE A 529 -10.30 53.77 -39.51
C PHE A 529 -8.84 53.54 -39.90
N VAL A 530 -8.52 53.74 -41.18
CA VAL A 530 -7.19 53.50 -41.75
C VAL A 530 -6.56 54.84 -42.09
N LEU A 531 -5.31 55.03 -41.67
CA LEU A 531 -4.37 56.04 -42.16
C LEU A 531 -3.29 55.31 -42.97
N GLU A 532 -2.90 55.85 -44.11
CA GLU A 532 -1.88 55.25 -44.98
C GLU A 532 -0.85 56.28 -45.45
N TRP A 533 0.42 55.91 -45.29
CA TRP A 533 1.54 56.49 -45.99
C TRP A 533 1.81 55.58 -47.18
N TYR A 534 1.62 56.07 -48.41
CA TYR A 534 1.77 55.29 -49.63
C TYR A 534 2.92 55.89 -50.47
N GLU A 535 3.88 55.05 -50.85
CA GLU A 535 5.12 55.42 -51.56
C GLU A 535 5.80 56.68 -50.95
N VAL A 536 6.00 56.68 -49.64
CA VAL A 536 6.81 57.71 -48.96
C VAL A 536 8.29 57.35 -49.04
N ARG A 537 9.15 58.36 -49.17
CA ARG A 537 10.59 58.20 -49.37
C ARG A 537 11.34 58.45 -48.06
N TYR A 538 12.32 57.61 -47.75
CA TYR A 538 13.32 57.91 -46.72
C TYR A 538 14.33 58.95 -47.23
N ILE A 539 14.46 60.09 -46.57
CA ILE A 539 15.21 61.22 -47.14
C ILE A 539 16.73 61.06 -47.04
N ALA A 540 17.22 60.31 -46.04
CA ALA A 540 18.65 60.25 -45.71
C ALA A 540 19.51 59.48 -46.72
N THR A 541 18.94 58.57 -47.52
CA THR A 541 19.70 57.65 -48.38
C THR A 541 19.57 57.91 -49.89
N GLY A 542 18.53 58.59 -50.36
CA GLY A 542 18.39 58.96 -51.78
C GLY A 542 16.96 58.94 -52.32
N THR A 543 16.83 59.00 -53.65
CA THR A 543 15.54 58.96 -54.38
C THR A 543 15.03 57.55 -54.70
N ASP A 544 15.86 56.54 -54.46
CA ASP A 544 15.60 55.12 -54.77
C ASP A 544 14.86 54.37 -53.66
N HIS A 545 14.68 54.99 -52.49
CA HIS A 545 13.95 54.42 -51.37
C HIS A 545 12.45 54.78 -51.44
N SER A 546 11.60 53.78 -51.17
CA SER A 546 10.13 53.92 -51.11
C SER A 546 9.55 52.90 -50.14
N ALA A 547 8.59 53.32 -49.32
CA ALA A 547 7.85 52.47 -48.40
C ALA A 547 6.36 52.84 -48.40
N SER A 548 5.51 51.82 -48.21
CA SER A 548 4.08 52.00 -47.93
C SER A 548 3.70 51.26 -46.66
N PHE A 549 2.94 51.91 -45.77
CA PHE A 549 2.53 51.38 -44.47
C PHE A 549 1.26 52.05 -43.94
N GLN A 550 0.57 51.37 -43.03
CA GLN A 550 -0.73 51.78 -42.49
C GLN A 550 -0.78 51.75 -40.96
N LEU A 551 -1.58 52.66 -40.40
CA LEU A 551 -2.16 52.54 -39.06
C LEU A 551 -3.67 52.30 -39.19
N ARG A 552 -4.19 51.28 -38.51
CA ARG A 552 -5.60 50.89 -38.55
C ARG A 552 -6.15 50.87 -37.14
N LEU A 553 -7.23 51.60 -36.87
CA LEU A 553 -7.88 51.73 -35.55
C LEU A 553 -9.24 51.03 -35.59
N TYR A 554 -9.56 50.23 -34.58
CA TYR A 554 -10.77 49.38 -34.55
C TYR A 554 -11.84 49.91 -33.57
N GLU A 555 -13.06 50.16 -34.07
CA GLU A 555 -14.13 50.88 -33.34
C GLU A 555 -14.58 50.23 -32.01
N THR A 556 -14.85 48.92 -32.00
CA THR A 556 -15.39 48.24 -30.81
C THR A 556 -14.30 47.80 -29.84
N THR A 557 -13.16 47.32 -30.35
CA THR A 557 -12.10 46.74 -29.52
C THR A 557 -11.12 47.77 -28.97
N ASN A 558 -11.07 48.98 -29.57
CA ASN A 558 -10.01 49.96 -29.36
C ASN A 558 -8.59 49.42 -29.62
N ALA A 559 -8.50 48.29 -30.35
CA ALA A 559 -7.23 47.80 -30.87
C ALA A 559 -6.70 48.72 -31.97
N PHE A 560 -5.39 48.71 -32.15
CA PHE A 560 -4.75 49.26 -33.34
C PHE A 560 -3.90 48.21 -34.04
N GLU A 561 -3.56 48.47 -35.29
CA GLU A 561 -2.71 47.60 -36.10
C GLU A 561 -1.81 48.44 -37.00
N VAL A 562 -0.53 48.05 -37.06
CA VAL A 562 0.47 48.61 -37.96
C VAL A 562 0.85 47.55 -39.01
N SER A 563 0.85 47.91 -40.28
CA SER A 563 1.07 46.96 -41.39
C SER A 563 1.86 47.56 -42.56
N TYR A 564 2.61 46.72 -43.28
CA TYR A 564 3.68 47.14 -44.19
C TYR A 564 3.64 46.43 -45.55
N ASP A 565 3.66 47.20 -46.65
CA ASP A 565 3.67 46.67 -48.03
C ASP A 565 5.04 46.17 -48.50
N ARG A 566 5.58 45.19 -47.78
CA ARG A 566 6.96 44.70 -47.94
C ARG A 566 7.30 44.19 -49.35
N ALA A 567 6.29 43.93 -50.19
CA ALA A 567 6.47 43.54 -51.60
C ALA A 567 6.87 44.71 -52.51
N ASN A 568 6.50 45.95 -52.15
CA ASN A 568 6.72 47.16 -52.94
C ASN A 568 7.77 48.11 -52.33
N TRP A 569 8.43 47.71 -51.24
CA TRP A 569 9.48 48.51 -50.62
C TRP A 569 10.78 48.47 -51.44
N LEU A 570 11.42 49.63 -51.59
CA LEU A 570 12.63 49.82 -52.40
C LEU A 570 13.76 50.43 -51.57
N GLY A 571 15.00 50.09 -51.90
CA GLY A 571 16.18 50.50 -51.13
C GLY A 571 16.61 49.49 -50.07
N SER A 572 17.86 49.57 -49.62
CA SER A 572 18.54 48.51 -48.85
C SER A 572 19.06 48.95 -47.48
N SER A 573 18.73 50.16 -47.03
CA SER A 573 19.13 50.68 -45.72
C SER A 573 17.97 51.47 -45.13
N TRP A 574 17.49 51.01 -43.98
CA TRP A 574 16.33 51.55 -43.29
C TRP A 574 16.57 51.57 -41.78
N SER A 575 16.05 52.60 -41.13
CA SER A 575 15.80 52.65 -39.70
C SER A 575 14.34 53.04 -39.48
N ALA A 576 13.82 52.77 -38.28
CA ALA A 576 12.58 53.31 -37.74
C ALA A 576 12.48 52.98 -36.24
N THR A 577 11.78 53.83 -35.49
CA THR A 577 11.12 53.42 -34.23
C THR A 577 9.69 52.97 -34.56
N ILE A 578 9.28 51.83 -34.00
CA ILE A 578 7.93 51.29 -34.13
C ILE A 578 7.43 50.94 -32.75
N GLY A 579 6.32 51.55 -32.34
CA GLY A 579 5.85 51.47 -30.97
C GLY A 579 4.66 52.38 -30.70
N TYR A 580 4.40 52.62 -29.42
CA TYR A 580 3.28 53.43 -28.96
C TYR A 580 3.59 53.97 -27.56
N GLU A 581 3.01 55.11 -27.20
CA GLU A 581 3.08 55.64 -25.82
C GLU A 581 1.88 56.49 -25.40
N ASP A 582 1.77 56.69 -24.09
CA ASP A 582 0.76 57.51 -23.42
C ASP A 582 0.97 59.01 -23.59
N GLY A 583 0.03 59.83 -23.08
CA GLY A 583 0.14 61.29 -23.15
C GLY A 583 1.32 61.88 -22.36
N SER A 584 1.90 61.13 -21.43
CA SER A 584 3.03 61.55 -20.60
C SER A 584 4.39 61.15 -21.17
N GLY A 585 4.44 60.21 -22.12
CA GLY A 585 5.68 59.57 -22.57
C GLY A 585 6.36 58.78 -21.44
N THR A 586 5.55 58.17 -20.56
CA THR A 586 5.98 57.37 -19.40
C THR A 586 5.52 55.92 -19.44
N LEU A 587 4.51 55.62 -20.27
CA LEU A 587 3.97 54.29 -20.48
C LEU A 587 3.89 54.04 -21.99
N GLY A 588 4.17 52.82 -22.42
CA GLY A 588 4.36 52.49 -23.83
C GLY A 588 5.52 51.52 -24.03
N GLY A 589 5.81 51.22 -25.30
CA GLY A 589 6.91 50.33 -25.64
C GLY A 589 7.18 50.25 -27.14
N ASP A 590 8.41 49.84 -27.45
CA ASP A 590 8.82 49.45 -28.79
C ASP A 590 8.16 48.10 -29.15
N ILE A 591 7.39 48.06 -30.25
CA ILE A 591 6.79 46.83 -30.78
C ILE A 591 7.83 46.02 -31.58
N GLY A 592 8.74 46.72 -32.26
CA GLY A 592 9.84 46.11 -33.00
C GLY A 592 10.84 47.16 -33.46
N THR A 593 12.06 47.12 -32.94
CA THR A 593 13.14 48.01 -33.38
C THR A 593 13.87 47.42 -34.59
N THR A 594 13.72 48.03 -35.76
CA THR A 594 14.42 47.62 -36.99
C THR A 594 15.38 48.71 -37.49
N PHE A 595 16.53 48.82 -36.81
CA PHE A 595 17.62 49.75 -37.18
C PHE A 595 18.47 49.29 -38.38
N SER A 596 17.98 48.36 -39.21
CA SER A 596 18.75 47.83 -40.36
C SER A 596 17.95 47.12 -41.47
N ALA A 597 16.62 46.99 -41.36
CA ALA A 597 15.79 46.25 -42.32
C ALA A 597 14.32 46.71 -42.25
N PRO A 598 13.48 46.37 -43.25
CA PRO A 598 12.03 46.46 -43.12
C PRO A 598 11.49 45.62 -41.94
N PRO A 599 10.36 46.00 -41.33
CA PRO A 599 9.72 45.21 -40.27
C PRO A 599 9.40 43.80 -40.75
N VAL A 600 9.71 42.79 -39.93
CA VAL A 600 9.53 41.39 -40.33
C VAL A 600 8.09 40.91 -40.23
N ASP A 601 7.27 41.58 -39.42
CA ASP A 601 5.86 41.28 -39.15
C ASP A 601 5.01 42.55 -39.25
N ASP A 602 3.71 42.38 -39.52
CA ASP A 602 2.72 43.41 -39.16
C ASP A 602 2.34 43.18 -37.68
N TYR A 603 1.79 44.17 -36.96
CA TYR A 603 1.46 43.99 -35.54
C TYR A 603 0.03 44.41 -35.23
N HIS A 604 -0.73 43.51 -34.59
CA HIS A 604 -2.06 43.76 -34.05
C HIS A 604 -1.98 43.91 -32.52
N CYS A 605 -2.35 45.08 -32.02
CA CYS A 605 -2.16 45.53 -30.65
C CYS A 605 -3.51 45.77 -29.98
N VAL A 606 -3.85 44.94 -28.98
CA VAL A 606 -5.10 45.06 -28.21
C VAL A 606 -4.85 45.76 -26.86
N PRO A 607 -5.77 46.60 -26.36
CA PRO A 607 -5.69 47.09 -24.99
C PRO A 607 -5.70 45.91 -24.00
N ASN A 608 -4.86 45.98 -22.98
CA ASN A 608 -4.80 45.02 -21.87
C ASN A 608 -5.93 45.24 -20.84
#